data_AF-A0A2Z6RXX0-F1
#
_entry.id   AF-A0A2Z6RXX0-F1
#
_cell.length_a   1.000
_cell.length_b   1.000
_cell.length_c   1.000
_cell.angle_alpha   90.00
_cell.angle_beta   90.00
_cell.angle_gamma   90.00
#
_symmetry.space_group_name_H-M   'P 1'
#
loop_
_entity.id
_entity.type
_entity.pdbx_description
1 polymer ?
#
loop_
_entity_poly.entity_id
_entity_poly.type
_entity_poly.pdbx_seq_one_letter_code
_entity_poly.pdbx_strand_id
1 'polypeptide(L)'
;MQIFPDADTVLPPFFLSTPDAKPNKFKKAAPKSIEKVYVNQIIPNDKKNNIRDIFVYDISAGWSHAKIIAELKAWGDVISITTKRQCKYQMLCIKICLSTFSLTSFDHVYDNTP
;
A
#
# COMPACT_ATOMS: atom_id res chain seq x y z
N MET A 1 27.72 51.96 -57.27
CA MET A 1 26.66 51.68 -56.28
C MET A 1 27.35 51.54 -54.94
N GLN A 2 27.21 52.58 -54.11
CA GLN A 2 27.89 52.77 -52.84
C GLN A 2 26.78 52.82 -51.79
N ILE A 3 26.82 51.97 -50.76
CA ILE A 3 25.93 52.06 -49.60
C ILE A 3 26.79 51.87 -48.34
N PHE A 4 26.89 52.95 -47.56
CA PHE A 4 27.35 53.03 -46.17
C PHE A 4 26.10 53.25 -45.27
N PRO A 5 26.20 53.35 -43.92
CA PRO A 5 26.56 52.31 -42.96
C PRO A 5 25.60 52.27 -41.72
N ASP A 6 25.92 51.34 -40.80
CA ASP A 6 25.71 51.25 -39.33
C ASP A 6 24.93 52.34 -38.53
N ALA A 7 24.08 51.91 -37.59
CA ALA A 7 23.90 52.51 -36.25
C ALA A 7 22.93 51.70 -35.35
N ASP A 8 23.43 51.33 -34.18
CA ASP A 8 22.74 50.82 -33.00
C ASP A 8 21.75 51.81 -32.33
N THR A 9 20.81 51.23 -31.54
CA THR A 9 20.03 51.80 -30.40
C THR A 9 18.71 52.53 -30.69
N VAL A 10 17.57 51.94 -30.29
CA VAL A 10 16.52 52.44 -29.33
C VAL A 10 15.40 51.36 -29.18
N LEU A 11 15.11 50.88 -27.95
CA LEU A 11 13.98 49.99 -27.54
C LEU A 11 12.60 50.72 -27.62
N PRO A 12 11.39 50.08 -27.77
CA PRO A 12 10.74 49.11 -26.85
C PRO A 12 9.69 48.15 -27.53
N PRO A 13 8.68 47.50 -26.87
CA PRO A 13 8.53 46.99 -25.50
C PRO A 13 8.31 45.44 -25.42
N PHE A 14 8.76 44.90 -24.29
CA PHE A 14 8.21 43.77 -23.51
C PHE A 14 7.04 42.95 -24.10
N PHE A 15 7.30 41.71 -24.52
CA PHE A 15 6.35 40.60 -24.37
C PHE A 15 7.10 39.31 -24.02
N LEU A 16 6.78 38.76 -22.85
CA LEU A 16 7.12 37.41 -22.38
C LEU A 16 6.63 36.36 -23.40
N SER A 17 7.43 35.32 -23.69
CA SER A 17 7.09 33.90 -23.45
C SER A 17 8.14 32.90 -24.00
N THR A 18 8.91 32.33 -23.05
CA THR A 18 9.46 30.95 -22.90
C THR A 18 10.19 30.20 -24.05
N PRO A 19 11.42 29.68 -23.79
CA PRO A 19 12.06 28.61 -24.56
C PRO A 19 11.96 27.22 -23.89
N ASP A 20 11.69 26.22 -24.72
CA ASP A 20 12.08 24.80 -24.68
C ASP A 20 11.86 23.95 -23.41
N ALA A 21 10.79 23.14 -23.43
CA ALA A 21 10.57 22.04 -22.49
C ALA A 21 11.21 20.72 -22.97
N LYS A 22 12.22 20.24 -22.24
CA LYS A 22 12.78 18.88 -22.30
C LYS A 22 11.71 17.80 -22.05
N PRO A 23 11.80 16.60 -22.68
CA PRO A 23 10.91 15.50 -22.38
C PRO A 23 11.31 14.83 -21.06
N ASN A 24 10.74 15.30 -19.95
CA ASN A 24 10.92 14.63 -18.66
C ASN A 24 10.06 13.38 -18.59
N LYS A 25 10.75 12.23 -18.57
CA LYS A 25 10.24 10.88 -18.30
C LYS A 25 9.13 10.91 -17.24
N PHE A 26 7.90 10.61 -17.64
CA PHE A 26 6.85 10.22 -16.71
C PHE A 26 7.32 8.99 -15.95
N LYS A 27 7.82 9.18 -14.73
CA LYS A 27 7.91 8.10 -13.76
C LYS A 27 6.47 7.70 -13.45
N LYS A 28 5.98 6.67 -14.16
CA LYS A 28 4.69 6.05 -13.89
C LYS A 28 4.77 5.54 -12.46
N ALA A 29 4.19 6.28 -11.51
CA ALA A 29 4.07 5.83 -10.14
C ALA A 29 3.31 4.51 -10.21
N ALA A 30 3.96 3.41 -9.81
CA ALA A 30 3.29 2.14 -9.69
C ALA A 30 2.07 2.36 -8.78
N PRO A 31 0.84 2.02 -9.21
CA PRO A 31 -0.31 2.17 -8.35
C PRO A 31 -0.04 1.33 -7.10
N LYS A 32 -0.04 1.99 -5.92
CA LYS A 32 -0.02 1.30 -4.64
C LYS A 32 -1.38 0.63 -4.48
N SER A 33 -1.56 -0.54 -5.11
CA SER A 33 -2.82 -1.27 -5.10
C SER A 33 -3.05 -1.83 -3.70
N ILE A 34 -4.05 -1.28 -3.02
CA ILE A 34 -4.62 -1.88 -1.81
C ILE A 34 -5.73 -2.81 -2.30
N GLU A 35 -5.65 -4.08 -1.93
CA GLU A 35 -6.63 -5.09 -2.30
C GLU A 35 -7.22 -5.69 -1.04
N LYS A 36 -8.55 -5.77 -0.98
CA LYS A 36 -9.28 -6.31 0.17
C LYS A 36 -10.15 -7.47 -0.27
N VAL A 37 -9.98 -8.59 0.40
CA VAL A 37 -10.73 -9.84 0.19
C VAL A 37 -11.50 -10.16 1.45
N TYR A 38 -12.79 -10.46 1.30
CA TYR A 38 -13.64 -10.96 2.36
C TYR A 38 -13.83 -12.46 2.18
N VAL A 39 -13.72 -13.20 3.27
CA VAL A 39 -14.07 -14.62 3.28
C VAL A 39 -15.45 -14.69 3.92
N ASN A 40 -16.46 -15.10 3.15
CA ASN A 40 -17.86 -15.22 3.60
C ASN A 40 -18.00 -16.32 4.68
N GLN A 41 -17.49 -16.06 5.89
CA GLN A 41 -17.58 -16.96 7.03
C GLN A 41 -18.61 -16.41 8.03
N ILE A 42 -19.55 -17.28 8.44
CA ILE A 42 -20.53 -16.95 9.47
C ILE A 42 -19.86 -17.18 10.82
N ILE A 43 -19.70 -16.11 11.60
CA ILE A 43 -19.08 -16.19 12.93
C ILE A 43 -20.19 -16.28 13.99
N PRO A 44 -20.21 -17.34 14.81
CA PRO A 44 -21.12 -17.44 15.95
C PRO A 44 -20.96 -16.25 16.90
N ASN A 45 -22.07 -15.80 17.50
CA ASN A 45 -22.07 -14.62 18.38
C ASN A 45 -21.13 -14.80 19.59
N ASP A 46 -21.10 -16.01 20.11
CA ASP A 46 -20.26 -16.54 21.18
C ASP A 46 -18.75 -16.46 20.90
N LYS A 47 -18.34 -16.38 19.62
CA LYS A 47 -16.92 -16.27 19.23
C LYS A 47 -16.48 -14.84 18.87
N LYS A 48 -17.37 -13.85 18.99
CA LYS A 48 -17.03 -12.44 18.67
C LYS A 48 -15.90 -11.88 19.54
N ASN A 49 -15.79 -12.33 20.78
CA ASN A 49 -14.70 -11.93 21.68
C ASN A 49 -13.33 -12.43 21.23
N ASN A 50 -13.27 -13.42 20.31
CA ASN A 50 -12.01 -13.99 19.82
C ASN A 50 -11.55 -13.32 18.52
N ILE A 51 -12.29 -12.32 18.03
CA ILE A 51 -11.92 -11.57 16.85
C ILE A 51 -10.75 -10.66 17.20
N ARG A 52 -9.70 -10.72 16.37
CA ARG A 52 -8.51 -9.87 16.46
C ARG A 52 -8.22 -9.25 15.10
N ASP A 53 -7.73 -8.01 15.14
CA ASP A 53 -7.18 -7.33 13.99
C ASP A 53 -5.64 -7.37 14.10
N ILE A 54 -4.98 -8.00 13.13
CA ILE A 54 -3.52 -8.27 13.16
C ILE A 54 -2.87 -7.63 11.92
N PHE A 55 -1.71 -7.00 12.12
CA PHE A 55 -0.88 -6.47 11.04
C PHE A 55 0.41 -7.30 10.90
N VAL A 56 0.68 -7.76 9.68
CA VAL A 56 1.88 -8.53 9.32
C VAL A 56 2.61 -7.82 8.19
N TYR A 57 3.92 -7.60 8.35
CA TYR A 57 4.72 -6.78 7.42
C TYR A 57 5.66 -7.60 6.52
N ASP A 58 6.07 -8.81 6.94
CA ASP A 58 7.07 -9.63 6.24
C ASP A 58 6.47 -10.68 5.31
N ILE A 59 5.36 -10.36 4.64
CA ILE A 59 4.78 -11.26 3.63
C ILE A 59 5.43 -10.97 2.28
N SER A 60 5.90 -12.00 1.59
CA SER A 60 6.42 -11.86 0.22
C SER A 60 5.33 -11.35 -0.73
N ALA A 61 5.66 -10.37 -1.58
CA ALA A 61 4.73 -9.81 -2.57
C ALA A 61 4.27 -10.83 -3.64
N GLY A 62 4.91 -12.00 -3.72
CA GLY A 62 4.51 -13.08 -4.61
C GLY A 62 3.45 -14.02 -4.02
N TRP A 63 3.07 -13.85 -2.76
CA TRP A 63 2.06 -14.72 -2.13
C TRP A 63 0.65 -14.29 -2.54
N SER A 64 -0.09 -15.23 -3.12
CA SER A 64 -1.51 -15.04 -3.44
C SER A 64 -2.35 -15.00 -2.17
N HIS A 65 -3.53 -14.36 -2.23
CA HIS A 65 -4.46 -14.36 -1.10
C HIS A 65 -4.90 -15.76 -0.69
N ALA A 66 -5.11 -16.66 -1.66
CA ALA A 66 -5.48 -18.04 -1.37
C ALA A 66 -4.40 -18.74 -0.52
N LYS A 67 -3.12 -18.53 -0.85
CA LYS A 67 -2.01 -19.07 -0.05
C LYS A 67 -2.00 -18.49 1.35
N ILE A 68 -2.17 -17.18 1.49
CA ILE A 68 -2.21 -16.50 2.79
C ILE A 68 -3.38 -17.00 3.64
N ILE A 69 -4.57 -17.15 3.04
CA ILE A 69 -5.76 -17.66 3.72
C ILE A 69 -5.53 -19.10 4.22
N ALA A 70 -4.89 -19.95 3.41
CA ALA A 70 -4.60 -21.33 3.77
C ALA A 70 -3.67 -21.43 5.00
N GLU A 71 -2.62 -20.61 5.06
CA GLU A 71 -1.72 -20.56 6.22
C GLU A 71 -2.45 -20.03 7.47
N LEU A 72 -3.25 -18.97 7.31
CA LEU A 72 -4.00 -18.36 8.41
C LEU A 72 -5.13 -19.25 8.94
N LYS A 73 -5.63 -20.20 8.14
CA LYS A 73 -6.63 -21.17 8.58
C LYS A 73 -6.14 -22.05 9.73
N ALA A 74 -4.82 -22.25 9.87
CA ALA A 74 -4.25 -22.95 11.03
C ALA A 74 -4.43 -22.16 12.34
N TRP A 75 -4.57 -20.83 12.27
CA TRP A 75 -4.68 -19.97 13.45
C TRP A 75 -6.13 -19.74 13.85
N GLY A 76 -7.05 -19.77 12.88
CA GLY A 76 -8.48 -19.60 13.10
C GLY A 76 -9.25 -19.25 11.83
N ASP A 77 -10.43 -18.68 12.02
CA ASP A 77 -11.34 -18.36 10.93
C ASP A 77 -11.11 -16.94 10.42
N VAL A 78 -10.51 -16.84 9.23
CA VAL A 78 -10.25 -15.56 8.55
C VAL A 78 -11.56 -14.91 8.10
N ILE A 79 -11.73 -13.63 8.41
CA ILE A 79 -12.94 -12.85 8.13
C ILE A 79 -12.69 -11.92 6.93
N SER A 80 -11.59 -11.18 7.01
CA SER A 80 -11.16 -10.32 5.91
C SER A 80 -9.64 -10.18 5.90
N ILE A 81 -9.10 -10.02 4.71
CA ILE A 81 -7.70 -9.74 4.46
C ILE A 81 -7.62 -8.47 3.64
N THR A 82 -6.74 -7.57 4.03
CA THR A 82 -6.34 -6.42 3.23
C THR A 82 -4.84 -6.50 2.99
N THR A 83 -4.43 -6.58 1.73
CA THR A 83 -3.03 -6.55 1.34
C THR A 83 -2.68 -5.24 0.68
N LYS A 84 -1.49 -4.72 0.98
CA LYS A 84 -0.91 -3.56 0.31
C LYS A 84 0.50 -3.92 -0.13
N ARG A 85 0.72 -3.93 -1.45
CA ARG A 85 2.04 -4.20 -2.00
C ARG A 85 3.02 -3.08 -1.67
N GLN A 86 4.19 -3.44 -1.16
CA GLN A 86 5.29 -2.55 -0.77
C GLN A 86 6.61 -3.11 -1.32
N CYS A 87 6.94 -2.73 -2.55
CA CYS A 87 8.14 -3.22 -3.26
C CYS A 87 8.17 -4.77 -3.35
N LYS A 88 9.14 -5.41 -2.67
CA LYS A 88 9.35 -6.86 -2.64
C LYS A 88 8.48 -7.59 -1.61
N TYR A 89 7.86 -6.87 -0.70
CA TYR A 89 6.96 -7.39 0.32
C TYR A 89 5.56 -6.81 0.18
N GLN A 90 4.64 -7.30 1.01
CA GLN A 90 3.31 -6.74 1.16
C GLN A 90 2.94 -6.66 2.63
N MET A 91 2.29 -5.57 2.99
CA MET A 91 1.66 -5.43 4.30
C MET A 91 0.31 -6.13 4.25
N LEU A 92 0.01 -6.90 5.29
CA LEU A 92 -1.18 -7.70 5.43
C LEU A 92 -1.91 -7.27 6.71
N CYS A 93 -3.13 -6.76 6.56
CA CYS A 93 -4.04 -6.48 7.67
C CYS A 93 -5.13 -7.55 7.66
N ILE A 94 -5.25 -8.30 8.75
CA ILE A 94 -6.09 -9.48 8.86
C ILE A 94 -7.10 -9.22 9.97
N LYS A 95 -8.36 -9.50 9.67
CA LYS A 95 -9.40 -9.68 10.67
C LYS A 95 -9.67 -11.16 10.79
N ILE A 96 -9.36 -11.76 11.94
CA ILE A 96 -9.43 -13.22 12.16
C ILE A 96 -10.14 -13.51 13.48
N CYS A 97 -11.00 -14.52 13.49
CA CYS A 97 -11.52 -15.13 14.70
C CYS A 97 -10.54 -16.22 15.14
N LEU A 98 -9.74 -15.96 16.17
CA LEU A 98 -8.74 -16.91 16.64
C LEU A 98 -9.41 -18.15 17.24
N SER A 99 -8.78 -19.31 17.03
CA SER A 99 -9.11 -20.52 17.78
C SER A 99 -8.72 -20.34 19.25
N THR A 100 -9.34 -21.10 20.16
CA THR A 100 -8.99 -21.05 21.59
C THR A 100 -7.50 -21.31 21.83
N PHE A 101 -6.91 -22.23 21.05
CA PHE A 101 -5.47 -22.52 21.10
C PHE A 101 -4.64 -21.28 20.75
N SER A 102 -4.89 -20.66 19.60
CA SER A 102 -4.15 -19.47 19.16
C SER A 102 -4.40 -18.26 20.06
N LEU A 103 -5.61 -18.14 20.61
CA LEU A 103 -6.00 -17.04 21.48
C LEU A 103 -5.19 -17.03 22.77
N THR A 104 -5.01 -18.19 23.42
CA THR A 104 -4.20 -18.29 24.65
C THR A 104 -2.76 -17.84 24.44
N SER A 105 -2.16 -18.18 23.28
CA SER A 105 -0.81 -17.75 22.92
C SER A 105 -0.74 -16.25 22.63
N PHE A 106 -1.82 -15.69 22.07
CA PHE A 106 -1.91 -14.26 21.74
C PHE A 106 -2.08 -13.40 22.99
N ASP A 107 -2.94 -13.81 23.92
CA ASP A 107 -3.25 -13.05 25.14
C ASP A 107 -2.10 -13.14 26.18
N HIS A 108 -1.34 -14.26 26.21
CA HIS A 108 -0.18 -14.42 27.10
C HIS A 108 0.93 -13.36 26.91
N VAL A 109 0.93 -12.66 25.77
CA VAL A 109 1.88 -11.58 25.48
C VAL A 109 1.57 -10.32 26.32
N TYR A 110 0.34 -10.17 26.82
CA TYR A 110 -0.09 -8.97 27.56
C TYR A 110 -0.21 -9.16 29.08
N ASP A 111 -0.29 -10.39 29.58
CA ASP A 111 -0.43 -10.69 31.01
C ASP A 111 0.90 -10.72 31.79
N ASN A 112 2.04 -10.56 31.13
CA ASN A 112 3.37 -10.54 31.76
C ASN A 112 3.90 -9.11 32.00
N THR A 113 3.07 -8.24 32.58
CA THR A 113 3.52 -6.93 33.08
C THR A 113 3.61 -7.00 34.60
N PRO A 114 4.79 -6.83 35.23
CA PRO A 114 4.92 -6.81 36.69
C PRO A 114 4.19 -5.63 37.34
#